data_AF-A0A351EWG3-F1
#
_entry.id   AF-A0A351EWG3-F1
#
_cell.length_a   1.000
_cell.length_b   1.000
_cell.length_c   1.000
_cell.angle_alpha   90.00
_cell.angle_beta   90.00
_cell.angle_gamma   90.00
#
_symmetry.space_group_name_H-M   'P 1'
#
loop_
_entity.id
_entity.type
_entity.pdbx_description
1 polymer ?
#
loop_
_entity_poly.entity_id
_entity_poly.type
_entity_poly.pdbx_seq_one_letter_code
_entity_poly.pdbx_strand_id
1 'polypeptide(L)'
;MTTTLSEAESKRLLAGYGLPVLDERTVATAAAAVVAANDMGYPCVLKLCGDAIAHKTERNLVRLSLGTSADVERSAQELLGQAISADGPVELLVAPMVRATREFIVGADRSGDFGPVVMIGVGGIFAEVFEDVVFRLLPADERELDAMLDDLDTQAMLGEFRGEPAVDRAQLLSVVQAVGNAMIDRNDIESIDINPVLIADGNAIAVDALVALV
;
A
#
# COMPACT_ATOMS: atom_id res chain seq x y z
N MET A 1 -16.45 -15.40 6.87
CA MET A 1 -17.05 -14.55 5.81
C MET A 1 -16.06 -13.43 5.74
N THR A 2 -15.25 -13.38 4.69
CA THR A 2 -14.02 -12.59 4.70
C THR A 2 -14.33 -11.13 5.01
N THR A 3 -13.74 -10.62 6.08
CA THR A 3 -13.87 -9.22 6.51
C THR A 3 -12.62 -8.48 6.10
N THR A 4 -12.78 -7.35 5.43
CA THR A 4 -11.65 -6.50 5.02
C THR A 4 -11.47 -5.34 6.00
N LEU A 5 -10.23 -5.04 6.34
CA LEU A 5 -9.89 -3.84 7.11
C LEU A 5 -9.86 -2.63 6.17
N SER A 6 -10.20 -1.45 6.69
CA SER A 6 -9.94 -0.21 5.96
C SER A 6 -8.43 -0.05 5.68
N GLU A 7 -8.08 0.76 4.67
CA GLU A 7 -6.66 1.02 4.34
C GLU A 7 -5.88 1.55 5.56
N ALA A 8 -6.48 2.49 6.31
CA ALA A 8 -5.85 3.06 7.49
C ALA A 8 -5.61 2.01 8.59
N GLU A 9 -6.53 1.07 8.78
CA GLU A 9 -6.39 -0.01 9.76
C GLU A 9 -5.40 -1.08 9.29
N SER A 10 -5.41 -1.41 8.01
CA SER A 10 -4.44 -2.31 7.37
C SER A 10 -3.01 -1.79 7.57
N LYS A 11 -2.77 -0.51 7.25
CA LYS A 11 -1.47 0.15 7.47
C LYS A 11 -1.10 0.22 8.95
N ARG A 12 -2.05 0.54 9.84
CA ARG A 12 -1.80 0.59 11.29
C ARG A 12 -1.43 -0.78 11.87
N LEU A 13 -2.11 -1.83 11.43
CA LEU A 13 -1.79 -3.21 11.82
C LEU A 13 -0.36 -3.56 11.37
N LEU A 14 -0.04 -3.31 10.11
CA LEU A 14 1.24 -3.67 9.52
C LEU A 14 2.41 -2.81 10.01
N ALA A 15 2.17 -1.56 10.38
CA ALA A 15 3.15 -0.71 11.04
C ALA A 15 3.62 -1.33 12.38
N GLY A 16 2.74 -2.08 13.07
CA GLY A 16 3.11 -2.87 14.25
C GLY A 16 4.11 -4.00 13.97
N TYR A 17 4.24 -4.42 12.71
CA TYR A 17 5.23 -5.38 12.21
C TYR A 17 6.41 -4.72 11.49
N GLY A 18 6.51 -3.39 11.54
CA GLY A 18 7.61 -2.63 10.96
C GLY A 18 7.39 -2.13 9.53
N LEU A 19 6.18 -2.21 8.99
CA LEU A 19 5.88 -1.64 7.67
C LEU A 19 6.14 -0.12 7.68
N PRO A 20 6.98 0.42 6.77
CA PRO A 20 7.15 1.86 6.62
C PRO A 20 5.89 2.47 6.01
N VAL A 21 5.18 3.27 6.81
CA VAL A 21 3.97 3.99 6.41
C VAL A 21 4.22 5.49 6.42
N LEU A 22 3.54 6.22 5.53
CA LEU A 22 3.57 7.67 5.52
C LEU A 22 2.86 8.23 6.75
N ASP A 23 3.20 9.46 7.14
CA ASP A 23 2.38 10.23 8.08
C ASP A 23 1.08 10.64 7.36
N GLU A 24 0.04 9.83 7.56
CA GLU A 24 -1.29 10.01 6.97
C GLU A 24 -2.34 10.22 8.07
N ARG A 25 -3.43 10.89 7.72
CA ARG A 25 -4.49 11.25 8.68
C ARG A 25 -5.86 10.86 8.15
N THR A 26 -6.64 10.20 8.97
CA THR A 26 -8.04 9.89 8.68
C THR A 26 -8.96 10.96 9.27
N VAL A 27 -9.90 11.48 8.47
CA VAL A 27 -10.80 12.57 8.86
C VAL A 27 -12.20 12.38 8.27
N ALA A 28 -13.23 12.77 9.03
CA ALA A 28 -14.63 12.55 8.63
C ALA A 28 -15.24 13.68 7.77
N THR A 29 -14.57 14.82 7.59
CA THR A 29 -15.16 15.99 6.91
C THR A 29 -14.19 16.67 5.97
N ALA A 30 -14.71 17.34 4.93
CA ALA A 30 -13.92 18.15 4.02
C ALA A 30 -13.12 19.27 4.73
N ALA A 31 -13.73 19.92 5.73
CA ALA A 31 -13.04 20.94 6.53
C ALA A 31 -11.84 20.36 7.29
N ALA A 32 -12.00 19.18 7.91
CA ALA A 32 -10.91 18.50 8.60
C ALA A 32 -9.84 18.01 7.62
N ALA A 33 -10.20 17.61 6.40
CA ALA A 33 -9.26 17.26 5.34
C ALA A 33 -8.39 18.46 4.91
N VAL A 34 -8.99 19.65 4.81
CA VAL A 34 -8.24 20.89 4.55
C VAL A 34 -7.26 21.20 5.67
N VAL A 35 -7.65 21.05 6.94
CA VAL A 35 -6.75 21.24 8.09
C VAL A 35 -5.58 20.26 8.02
N ALA A 36 -5.86 18.97 7.84
CA ALA A 36 -4.83 17.94 7.73
C ALA A 36 -3.86 18.20 6.57
N ALA A 37 -4.37 18.60 5.40
CA ALA A 37 -3.54 18.92 4.24
C ALA A 37 -2.67 20.17 4.45
N ASN A 38 -3.20 21.21 5.11
CA ASN A 38 -2.41 22.41 5.43
C ASN A 38 -1.25 22.10 6.39
N ASP A 39 -1.48 21.24 7.38
CA ASP A 39 -0.45 20.84 8.33
C ASP A 39 0.64 19.98 7.68
N MET A 40 0.23 19.10 6.77
CA MET A 40 1.11 18.13 6.08
C MET A 40 1.89 18.76 4.92
N GLY A 41 1.31 19.75 4.26
CA GLY A 41 1.84 20.36 3.04
C GLY A 41 1.31 19.74 1.75
N TYR A 42 1.62 20.42 0.64
CA TYR A 42 1.13 20.12 -0.70
C TYR A 42 2.28 19.72 -1.65
N PRO A 43 2.02 18.92 -2.70
CA PRO A 43 0.74 18.31 -3.03
C PRO A 43 0.40 17.12 -2.12
N CYS A 44 -0.89 16.92 -1.87
CA CYS A 44 -1.39 15.80 -1.08
C CYS A 44 -2.33 14.91 -1.91
N VAL A 45 -2.71 13.78 -1.30
CA VAL A 45 -3.66 12.79 -1.82
C VAL A 45 -4.86 12.73 -0.88
N LEU A 46 -6.06 12.56 -1.46
CA LEU A 46 -7.24 12.13 -0.72
C LEU A 46 -7.72 10.77 -1.23
N LYS A 47 -8.07 9.88 -0.30
CA LYS A 47 -8.73 8.61 -0.59
C LYS A 47 -10.00 8.50 0.24
N LEU A 48 -11.09 8.00 -0.34
CA LEU A 48 -12.24 7.54 0.46
C LEU A 48 -11.90 6.15 1.02
N CYS A 49 -11.98 6.01 2.33
CA CYS A 49 -11.64 4.79 3.05
C CYS A 49 -12.84 4.30 3.86
N GLY A 50 -13.02 2.99 3.89
CA GLY A 50 -14.00 2.28 4.71
C GLY A 50 -13.71 0.78 4.60
N ASP A 51 -14.22 0.01 5.55
CA ASP A 51 -13.92 -1.43 5.68
C ASP A 51 -14.31 -2.20 4.42
N ALA A 52 -15.43 -1.83 3.78
CA ALA A 52 -15.91 -2.46 2.55
C ALA A 52 -15.34 -1.84 1.26
N ILE A 53 -14.33 -0.96 1.34
CA ILE A 53 -13.71 -0.28 0.20
C ILE A 53 -12.29 -0.81 -0.05
N ALA A 54 -12.19 -1.99 -0.69
CA ALA A 54 -10.93 -2.57 -1.12
C ALA A 54 -10.36 -1.89 -2.39
N HIS A 55 -11.08 -1.94 -3.52
CA HIS A 55 -10.62 -1.46 -4.83
C HIS A 55 -11.04 0.00 -5.13
N LYS A 56 -10.36 0.95 -4.48
CA LYS A 56 -10.67 2.39 -4.57
C LYS A 56 -10.56 2.96 -5.99
N THR A 57 -9.54 2.57 -6.74
CA THR A 57 -9.23 3.12 -8.07
C THR A 57 -10.34 2.86 -9.10
N GLU A 58 -10.93 1.66 -9.09
CA GLU A 58 -12.00 1.27 -10.01
C GLU A 58 -13.26 2.13 -9.84
N ARG A 59 -13.48 2.59 -8.60
CA ARG A 59 -14.59 3.48 -8.23
C ARG A 59 -14.20 4.95 -8.28
N ASN A 60 -12.99 5.28 -8.76
CA ASN A 60 -12.45 6.63 -8.79
C ASN A 60 -12.49 7.31 -7.41
N LEU A 61 -12.19 6.56 -6.35
CA LEU A 61 -12.22 7.02 -4.95
C LEU A 61 -10.88 7.58 -4.46
N VAL A 62 -9.98 7.91 -5.38
CA VAL A 62 -8.67 8.50 -5.11
C VAL A 62 -8.56 9.83 -5.86
N ARG A 63 -7.99 10.84 -5.21
CA ARG A 63 -7.70 12.15 -5.77
C ARG A 63 -6.24 12.46 -5.52
N LEU A 64 -5.47 12.56 -6.60
CA LEU A 64 -4.03 12.79 -6.57
C LEU A 64 -3.72 14.26 -6.92
N SER A 65 -2.48 14.69 -6.65
CA SER A 65 -1.97 16.01 -7.07
C SER A 65 -2.79 17.20 -6.56
N LEU A 66 -3.36 17.11 -5.37
CA LEU A 66 -4.12 18.22 -4.78
C LEU A 66 -3.12 19.27 -4.29
N GLY A 67 -3.08 20.42 -4.97
CA GLY A 67 -2.05 21.45 -4.74
C GLY A 67 -2.49 22.59 -3.83
N THR A 68 -3.78 22.68 -3.50
CA THR A 68 -4.35 23.78 -2.73
C THR A 68 -5.45 23.32 -1.79
N SER A 69 -5.77 24.13 -0.78
CA SER A 69 -6.90 23.89 0.13
C SER A 69 -8.24 23.83 -0.60
N ALA A 70 -8.43 24.64 -1.64
CA ALA A 70 -9.62 24.62 -2.48
C ALA A 70 -9.75 23.31 -3.28
N ASP A 71 -8.63 22.76 -3.79
CA ASP A 71 -8.62 21.45 -4.44
C ASP A 71 -9.00 20.33 -3.48
N VAL A 72 -8.47 20.37 -2.25
CA VAL A 72 -8.77 19.42 -1.18
C VAL A 72 -10.24 19.50 -0.78
N GLU A 73 -10.77 20.69 -0.51
CA GLU A 73 -12.16 20.86 -0.08
C GLU A 73 -13.15 20.30 -1.11
N ARG A 74 -12.98 20.69 -2.38
CA ARG A 74 -13.81 20.21 -3.48
C ARG A 74 -13.71 18.69 -3.62
N SER A 75 -12.49 18.16 -3.66
CA SER A 75 -12.23 16.73 -3.83
C SER A 75 -12.79 15.90 -2.67
N ALA A 76 -12.68 16.41 -1.44
CA ALA A 76 -13.25 15.78 -0.25
C ALA A 76 -14.77 15.71 -0.30
N GLN A 77 -15.44 16.78 -0.71
CA GLN A 77 -16.90 16.80 -0.89
C GLN A 77 -17.34 15.82 -1.98
N GLU A 78 -16.64 15.77 -3.11
CA GLU A 78 -16.90 14.83 -4.19
C GLU A 78 -16.73 13.37 -3.75
N LEU A 79 -15.66 13.05 -3.01
CA LEU A 79 -15.39 11.70 -2.52
C LEU A 79 -16.46 11.26 -1.50
N LEU A 80 -16.77 12.09 -0.52
CA LEU A 80 -17.82 11.79 0.48
C LEU A 80 -19.19 11.61 -0.19
N GLY A 81 -19.48 12.36 -1.25
CA GLY A 81 -20.72 12.23 -2.03
C GLY A 81 -20.81 10.97 -2.90
N GLN A 82 -19.70 10.26 -3.12
CA GLN A 82 -19.65 8.99 -3.88
C GLN A 82 -19.80 7.75 -2.99
N ALA A 83 -19.83 7.92 -1.67
CA ALA A 83 -20.08 6.83 -0.73
C ALA A 83 -21.47 6.22 -0.98
N ILE A 84 -21.55 4.89 -0.97
CA ILE A 84 -22.79 4.14 -1.12
C ILE A 84 -23.11 3.38 0.17
N SER A 85 -24.37 2.99 0.36
CA SER A 85 -24.79 2.28 1.58
C SER A 85 -24.01 0.97 1.83
N ALA A 86 -23.51 0.33 0.78
CA ALA A 86 -22.71 -0.89 0.88
C ALA A 86 -21.31 -0.66 1.47
N ASP A 87 -20.81 0.58 1.46
CA ASP A 87 -19.50 0.93 2.00
C ASP A 87 -19.49 0.94 3.54
N GLY A 88 -20.66 1.09 4.16
CA GLY A 88 -20.78 1.32 5.60
C GLY A 88 -20.27 2.72 6.00
N PRO A 89 -19.75 2.89 7.23
CA PRO A 89 -19.06 4.11 7.64
C PRO A 89 -17.81 4.36 6.79
N VAL A 90 -17.65 5.60 6.34
CA VAL A 90 -16.49 6.02 5.54
C VAL A 90 -15.84 7.26 6.11
N GLU A 91 -14.54 7.39 5.85
CA GLU A 91 -13.74 8.56 6.17
C GLU A 91 -12.85 8.92 4.97
N LEU A 92 -12.18 10.07 5.06
CA LEU A 92 -11.15 10.48 4.11
C LEU A 92 -9.78 10.21 4.71
N LEU A 93 -8.92 9.54 3.95
CA LEU A 93 -7.49 9.43 4.26
C LEU A 93 -6.74 10.52 3.49
N VAL A 94 -6.05 11.38 4.23
CA VAL A 94 -5.18 12.44 3.73
C VAL A 94 -3.74 12.00 3.86
N ALA A 95 -2.99 11.97 2.76
CA ALA A 95 -1.59 11.52 2.75
C ALA A 95 -0.69 12.42 1.87
N PRO A 96 0.63 12.45 2.12
CA PRO A 96 1.57 13.15 1.26
C PRO A 96 1.56 12.52 -0.15
N MET A 97 1.70 13.33 -1.19
CA MET A 97 1.86 12.77 -2.54
C MET A 97 3.31 12.34 -2.77
N VAL A 98 3.52 11.03 -2.86
CA VAL A 98 4.79 10.44 -3.30
C VAL A 98 4.82 10.37 -4.83
N ARG A 99 5.93 10.77 -5.44
CA ARG A 99 6.18 10.59 -6.87
C ARG A 99 7.32 9.59 -7.06
N ALA A 100 7.04 8.53 -7.81
CA ALA A 100 7.99 7.49 -8.15
C ALA A 100 7.70 7.01 -9.57
N THR A 101 8.72 6.54 -10.28
CA THR A 101 8.52 5.85 -11.57
C THR A 101 8.63 4.33 -11.45
N ARG A 102 9.19 3.84 -10.34
CA ARG A 102 9.30 2.43 -10.00
C ARG A 102 8.33 2.09 -8.89
N GLU A 103 7.61 1.01 -9.10
CA GLU A 103 6.70 0.45 -8.11
C GLU A 103 6.81 -1.06 -8.08
N PHE A 104 6.64 -1.61 -6.89
CA PHE A 104 6.60 -3.03 -6.58
C PHE A 104 5.25 -3.35 -5.94
N ILE A 105 4.94 -4.63 -5.87
CA ILE A 105 3.81 -5.17 -5.13
C ILE A 105 4.36 -6.19 -4.16
N VAL A 106 3.88 -6.16 -2.91
CA VAL A 106 4.16 -7.19 -1.92
C VAL A 106 2.83 -7.72 -1.43
N GLY A 107 2.66 -9.04 -1.50
CA GLY A 107 1.42 -9.68 -1.07
C GLY A 107 1.70 -10.91 -0.25
N ALA A 108 0.70 -11.38 0.48
CA ALA A 108 0.73 -12.69 1.09
C ALA A 108 -0.66 -13.29 1.17
N ASP A 109 -0.73 -14.61 1.12
CA ASP A 109 -1.98 -15.34 1.06
C ASP A 109 -1.87 -16.69 1.77
N ARG A 110 -2.97 -17.13 2.38
CA ARG A 110 -3.07 -18.42 3.09
C ARG A 110 -4.11 -19.35 2.50
N SER A 111 -4.75 -19.01 1.38
CA SER A 111 -5.87 -19.79 0.83
C SER A 111 -5.46 -21.16 0.27
N GLY A 112 -4.15 -21.43 0.11
CA GLY A 112 -3.64 -22.70 -0.40
C GLY A 112 -3.36 -23.78 0.65
N ASP A 113 -3.26 -25.04 0.20
CA ASP A 113 -3.02 -26.23 1.04
C ASP A 113 -1.62 -26.27 1.69
N PHE A 114 -0.71 -25.38 1.29
CA PHE A 114 0.72 -25.44 1.63
C PHE A 114 1.11 -24.54 2.82
N GLY A 115 0.15 -23.81 3.39
CA GLY A 115 0.41 -22.78 4.40
C GLY A 115 0.59 -21.38 3.78
N PRO A 116 0.86 -20.35 4.60
CA PRO A 116 0.97 -18.98 4.12
C PRO A 116 2.17 -18.79 3.19
N VAL A 117 1.98 -18.02 2.13
CA VAL A 117 2.99 -17.66 1.13
C VAL A 117 3.14 -16.15 1.09
N VAL A 118 4.37 -15.64 1.02
CA VAL A 118 4.67 -14.24 0.70
C VAL A 118 5.15 -14.11 -0.74
N MET A 119 4.82 -12.99 -1.36
CA MET A 119 5.14 -12.65 -2.74
C MET A 119 5.74 -11.24 -2.80
N ILE A 120 6.74 -11.06 -3.66
CA ILE A 120 7.15 -9.76 -4.16
C ILE A 120 7.15 -9.78 -5.69
N GLY A 121 6.79 -8.68 -6.33
CA GLY A 121 6.90 -8.53 -7.77
C GLY A 121 6.94 -7.09 -8.21
N VAL A 122 7.18 -6.88 -9.50
CA VAL A 122 7.11 -5.54 -10.11
C VAL A 122 5.65 -5.11 -10.24
N GLY A 123 5.38 -3.86 -9.85
CA GLY A 123 4.04 -3.25 -9.92
C GLY A 123 3.77 -2.44 -11.19
N GLY A 124 2.60 -1.83 -11.22
CA GLY A 124 2.21 -0.82 -12.20
C GLY A 124 1.95 -1.34 -13.59
N ILE A 125 2.07 -0.46 -14.58
CA ILE A 125 1.89 -0.80 -16.00
C ILE A 125 2.81 -1.93 -16.47
N PHE A 126 3.87 -2.21 -15.72
CA PHE A 126 4.84 -3.25 -16.01
C PHE A 126 4.44 -4.61 -15.40
N ALA A 127 3.59 -4.64 -14.37
CA ALA A 127 3.11 -5.87 -13.75
C ALA A 127 2.41 -6.79 -14.78
N GLU A 128 1.52 -6.22 -15.60
CA GLU A 128 0.77 -6.96 -16.64
C GLU A 128 1.66 -7.43 -17.81
N VAL A 129 2.85 -6.84 -17.97
CA VAL A 129 3.74 -7.11 -19.11
C VAL A 129 4.80 -8.15 -18.78
N PHE A 130 5.33 -8.11 -17.55
CA PHE A 130 6.47 -8.94 -17.17
C PHE A 130 6.09 -10.15 -16.32
N GLU A 131 4.95 -10.12 -15.60
CA GLU A 131 4.55 -11.18 -14.65
C GLU A 131 5.71 -11.63 -13.73
N ASP A 132 6.62 -10.70 -13.40
CA ASP A 132 7.84 -10.96 -12.63
C ASP A 132 7.51 -10.94 -11.14
N VAL A 133 7.18 -12.13 -10.63
CA VAL A 133 6.79 -12.38 -9.24
C VAL A 133 7.60 -13.52 -8.65
N VAL A 134 8.02 -13.35 -7.41
CA VAL A 134 8.76 -14.35 -6.64
C VAL A 134 8.00 -14.68 -5.37
N PHE A 135 7.90 -15.97 -5.06
CA PHE A 135 7.19 -16.49 -3.90
C PHE A 135 8.12 -17.17 -2.90
N ARG A 136 7.75 -17.14 -1.63
CA ARG A 136 8.32 -17.96 -0.55
C ARG A 136 7.23 -18.48 0.37
N LEU A 137 7.36 -19.75 0.77
CA LEU A 137 6.56 -20.30 1.87
C LEU A 137 7.00 -19.65 3.19
N LEU A 138 6.04 -19.42 4.09
CA LEU A 138 6.31 -18.91 5.43
C LEU A 138 6.18 -20.05 6.47
N PRO A 139 6.99 -20.03 7.54
CA PRO A 139 8.04 -19.06 7.83
C PRO A 139 9.27 -19.22 6.92
N ALA A 140 9.87 -18.09 6.54
CA ALA A 140 11.13 -18.03 5.79
C ALA A 140 12.16 -17.26 6.61
N ASP A 141 13.42 -17.67 6.54
CA ASP A 141 14.51 -16.93 7.19
C ASP A 141 14.88 -15.65 6.40
N GLU A 142 15.65 -14.75 7.03
CA GLU A 142 16.05 -13.48 6.42
C GLU A 142 16.78 -13.66 5.08
N ARG A 143 17.58 -14.73 4.94
CA ARG A 143 18.33 -15.03 3.72
C ARG A 143 17.41 -15.55 2.62
N GLU A 144 16.40 -16.34 2.96
CA GLU A 144 15.38 -16.80 2.01
C GLU A 144 14.54 -15.64 1.47
N LEU A 145 14.22 -14.66 2.32
CA LEU A 145 13.51 -13.44 1.94
C LEU A 145 14.40 -12.49 1.12
N ASP A 146 15.66 -12.28 1.51
CA ASP A 146 16.59 -11.44 0.74
C ASP A 146 16.83 -12.01 -0.67
N ALA A 147 16.96 -13.33 -0.78
CA ALA A 147 17.09 -14.01 -2.07
C ALA A 147 15.87 -13.81 -3.00
N MET A 148 14.71 -13.41 -2.47
CA MET A 148 13.56 -13.09 -3.33
C MET A 148 13.85 -11.93 -4.27
N LEU A 149 14.64 -10.94 -3.81
CA LEU A 149 15.02 -9.80 -4.64
C LEU A 149 16.00 -10.20 -5.74
N ASP A 150 16.86 -11.20 -5.52
CA ASP A 150 17.79 -11.72 -6.52
C ASP A 150 17.11 -12.59 -7.58
N ASP A 151 16.01 -13.22 -7.21
CA ASP A 151 15.22 -14.09 -8.08
C ASP A 151 14.27 -13.33 -9.03
N LEU A 152 14.10 -12.01 -8.86
CA LEU A 152 13.34 -11.19 -9.80
C LEU A 152 14.07 -11.13 -11.15
N ASP A 153 13.38 -11.36 -12.26
CA ASP A 153 13.97 -11.26 -13.59
C ASP A 153 14.38 -9.81 -13.94
N THR A 154 13.64 -8.84 -13.39
CA THR A 154 13.81 -7.40 -13.64
C THR A 154 14.88 -6.76 -12.75
N GLN A 155 16.05 -7.38 -12.59
CA GLN A 155 17.16 -6.85 -11.78
C GLN A 155 17.54 -5.38 -12.09
N ALA A 156 17.34 -4.93 -13.34
CA ALA A 156 17.57 -3.54 -13.72
C ALA A 156 16.67 -2.52 -12.98
N MET A 157 15.50 -2.93 -12.48
CA MET A 157 14.60 -2.09 -11.67
C MET A 157 15.16 -1.82 -10.27
N LEU A 158 15.97 -2.74 -9.75
CA LEU A 158 16.62 -2.61 -8.43
C LEU A 158 17.87 -1.72 -8.47
N GLY A 159 18.50 -1.58 -9.64
CA GLY A 159 19.66 -0.71 -9.85
C GLY A 159 19.32 0.77 -10.05
N GLU A 160 20.33 1.57 -10.38
CA GLU A 160 20.13 2.96 -10.81
C GLU A 160 19.35 3.00 -12.13
N PHE A 161 18.30 3.81 -12.19
CA PHE A 161 17.40 3.84 -13.34
C PHE A 161 16.88 5.25 -13.61
N ARG A 162 17.10 5.76 -14.82
CA ARG A 162 16.56 7.04 -15.33
C ARG A 162 16.77 8.25 -14.38
N GLY A 163 17.91 8.31 -13.71
CA GLY A 163 18.25 9.41 -12.79
C GLY A 163 17.71 9.23 -11.37
N GLU A 164 17.00 8.13 -11.10
CA GLU A 164 16.72 7.69 -9.74
C GLU A 164 17.86 6.79 -9.22
N PRO A 165 18.19 6.87 -7.92
CA PRO A 165 19.22 6.02 -7.32
C PRO A 165 18.77 4.56 -7.27
N ALA A 166 19.72 3.66 -7.01
CA ALA A 166 19.41 2.25 -6.75
C ALA A 166 18.40 2.10 -5.61
N VAL A 167 17.60 1.03 -5.67
CA VAL A 167 16.65 0.68 -4.60
C VAL A 167 17.44 0.32 -3.34
N ASP A 168 17.04 0.88 -2.20
CA ASP A 168 17.43 0.38 -0.90
C ASP A 168 16.76 -0.98 -0.68
N ARG A 169 17.52 -2.03 -0.98
CA ARG A 169 17.08 -3.41 -0.87
C ARG A 169 16.65 -3.77 0.55
N ALA A 170 17.34 -3.24 1.57
CA ALA A 170 17.00 -3.54 2.95
C ALA A 170 15.63 -2.94 3.32
N GLN A 171 15.33 -1.73 2.84
CA GLN A 171 14.04 -1.14 3.08
C GLN A 171 12.92 -1.82 2.28
N LEU A 172 13.16 -2.23 1.04
CA LEU A 172 12.17 -3.02 0.28
C LEU A 172 11.92 -4.38 0.97
N LEU A 173 12.98 -5.03 1.44
CA LEU A 173 12.89 -6.28 2.20
C LEU A 173 12.12 -6.10 3.52
N SER A 174 12.24 -4.95 4.18
CA SER A 174 11.49 -4.66 5.40
C SER A 174 9.97 -4.69 5.18
N VAL A 175 9.49 -4.33 3.99
CA VAL A 175 8.07 -4.46 3.61
C VAL A 175 7.67 -5.95 3.53
N VAL A 176 8.48 -6.77 2.84
CA VAL A 176 8.26 -8.21 2.73
C VAL A 176 8.27 -8.88 4.10
N GLN A 177 9.21 -8.51 4.96
CA GLN A 177 9.32 -9.01 6.33
C GLN A 177 8.11 -8.59 7.18
N ALA A 178 7.65 -7.35 7.10
CA ALA A 178 6.48 -6.89 7.85
C ALA A 178 5.22 -7.69 7.47
N VAL A 179 5.02 -7.91 6.16
CA VAL A 179 3.92 -8.74 5.64
C VAL A 179 4.07 -10.21 6.09
N GLY A 180 5.25 -10.79 5.93
CA GLY A 180 5.51 -12.18 6.31
C GLY A 180 5.33 -12.44 7.82
N ASN A 181 5.87 -11.55 8.65
CA ASN A 181 5.73 -11.64 10.11
C ASN A 181 4.27 -11.50 10.55
N ALA A 182 3.51 -10.57 9.96
CA ALA A 182 2.09 -10.46 10.22
C ALA A 182 1.36 -11.77 9.89
N MET A 183 1.66 -12.38 8.74
CA MET A 183 1.07 -13.67 8.34
C MET A 183 1.48 -14.85 9.23
N ILE A 184 2.65 -14.82 9.86
CA ILE A 184 3.07 -15.89 10.79
C ILE A 184 2.39 -15.72 12.15
N ASP A 185 2.37 -14.49 12.68
CA ASP A 185 1.91 -14.21 14.03
C ASP A 185 0.37 -14.21 14.16
N ARG A 186 -0.35 -13.82 13.09
CA ARG A 186 -1.80 -13.68 13.08
C ARG A 186 -2.45 -14.77 12.23
N ASN A 187 -3.15 -15.70 12.88
CA ASN A 187 -3.77 -16.81 12.16
C ASN A 187 -5.14 -16.49 11.53
N ASP A 188 -5.69 -15.33 11.86
CA ASP A 188 -6.96 -14.81 11.36
C ASP A 188 -6.81 -13.95 10.11
N ILE A 189 -5.58 -13.64 9.68
CA ILE A 189 -5.34 -12.98 8.39
C ILE A 189 -5.41 -14.03 7.27
N GLU A 190 -6.31 -13.80 6.32
CA GLU A 190 -6.47 -14.59 5.10
C GLU A 190 -5.45 -14.15 4.05
N SER A 191 -5.36 -12.83 3.80
CA SER A 191 -4.45 -12.25 2.82
C SER A 191 -4.06 -10.81 3.16
N ILE A 192 -2.93 -10.39 2.60
CA ILE A 192 -2.37 -9.04 2.70
C ILE A 192 -1.94 -8.61 1.30
N ASP A 193 -2.30 -7.40 0.88
CA ASP A 193 -1.88 -6.81 -0.39
C ASP A 193 -1.36 -5.39 -0.16
N ILE A 194 -0.08 -5.16 -0.50
CA ILE A 194 0.59 -3.86 -0.47
C ILE A 194 0.85 -3.45 -1.90
N ASN A 195 -0.10 -2.68 -2.45
CA ASN A 195 -0.10 -2.31 -3.84
C ASN A 195 -0.57 -0.86 -4.05
N PRO A 196 0.32 0.08 -4.43
CA PRO A 196 1.74 -0.13 -4.73
C PRO A 196 2.68 0.10 -3.54
N VAL A 197 3.88 -0.47 -3.63
CA VAL A 197 5.09 -0.06 -2.93
C VAL A 197 5.91 0.82 -3.88
N LEU A 198 5.92 2.14 -3.65
CA LEU A 198 6.64 3.09 -4.50
C LEU A 198 8.10 3.21 -4.08
N ILE A 199 9.01 3.38 -5.05
CA ILE A 199 10.41 3.71 -4.76
C ILE A 199 10.65 5.21 -4.98
N ALA A 200 10.87 5.95 -3.90
CA ALA A 200 11.18 7.38 -3.93
C ALA A 200 12.57 7.63 -3.33
N ASP A 201 13.47 8.24 -4.09
CA ASP A 201 14.86 8.48 -3.68
C ASP A 201 15.58 7.19 -3.20
N GLY A 202 15.24 6.06 -3.84
CA GLY A 202 15.76 4.73 -3.50
C GLY A 202 14.95 4.03 -2.40
N ASN A 203 14.05 4.74 -1.73
CA ASN A 203 13.33 4.21 -0.57
C ASN A 203 11.96 3.61 -0.95
N ALA A 204 11.67 2.39 -0.49
CA ALA A 204 10.38 1.74 -0.53
C ALA A 204 9.35 2.38 0.42
N ILE A 205 8.20 2.76 -0.13
CA ILE A 205 7.09 3.40 0.59
C ILE A 205 5.79 2.67 0.23
N ALA A 206 5.16 2.04 1.21
CA ALA A 206 3.83 1.45 1.06
C ALA A 206 2.78 2.57 1.06
N VAL A 207 2.21 2.89 -0.12
CA VAL A 207 1.21 3.96 -0.24
C VAL A 207 -0.23 3.45 -0.18
N ASP A 208 -0.44 2.14 -0.24
CA ASP A 208 -1.71 1.46 -0.03
C ASP A 208 -1.48 0.15 0.72
N ALA A 209 -2.52 -0.34 1.40
CA ALA A 209 -2.53 -1.66 2.01
C ALA A 209 -3.96 -2.16 2.16
N LEU A 210 -4.15 -3.46 1.95
CA LEU A 210 -5.40 -4.17 2.21
C LEU A 210 -5.10 -5.44 3.00
N VAL A 211 -5.80 -5.64 4.11
CA VAL A 211 -5.75 -6.86 4.91
C VAL A 211 -7.15 -7.48 4.93
N ALA A 212 -7.22 -8.76 4.57
CA ALA A 212 -8.43 -9.57 4.65
C ALA A 212 -8.32 -10.55 5.82
N LEU A 213 -9.41 -10.71 6.57
CA LEU A 213 -9.55 -11.58 7.72
C LEU A 213 -10.60 -12.67 7.47
N VAL A 214 -10.42 -13.87 8.02
CA VAL A 214 -11.32 -15.04 7.85
C VAL A 214 -12.69 -14.92 8.55
#